data_AF-A0AAE9JFP6-F1
#
_entry.id   AF-A0AAE9JFP6-F1
#
_cell.length_a   1.000
_cell.length_b   1.000
_cell.length_c   1.000
_cell.angle_alpha   90.00
_cell.angle_beta   90.00
_cell.angle_gamma   90.00
#
_symmetry.space_group_name_H-M   'P 1'
#
loop_
_entity.id
_entity.type
_entity.pdbx_description
1 polymer ?
#
loop_
_entity_poly.entity_id
_entity_poly.type
_entity_poly.pdbx_seq_one_letter_code
_entity_poly.pdbx_strand_id
1 'polypeptide(L)'
;MMFKSLAETILKLQSQNTMLKNQNCILNANLSNLTEKVDGLEENLKLLSSQPKESPKPPTTLIKTFASAVASTISAPESQITFMRAASLANSEDARKSNVIIKNIDLSEEAIEKAEFASKTAKDCGTSTPSVFRIPHPAKGPPIVRLAFKSKERVF
;
A
#
# COMPACT_ATOMS: atom_id res chain seq x y z
N MET A 1 11.45 77.36 12.69
CA MET A 1 11.78 75.92 12.54
C MET A 1 10.57 75.04 12.20
N MET A 2 9.36 75.29 12.71
CA MET A 2 8.18 74.41 12.47
C MET A 2 7.75 74.28 11.00
N PHE A 3 7.72 75.37 10.23
CA PHE A 3 7.31 75.32 8.80
C PHE A 3 8.23 74.45 7.93
N LYS A 4 9.53 74.40 8.27
CA LYS A 4 10.51 73.57 7.54
C LYS A 4 10.26 72.08 7.79
N SER A 5 10.01 71.70 9.04
CA SER A 5 9.68 70.31 9.43
C SER A 5 8.35 69.84 8.81
N LEU A 6 7.35 70.73 8.73
CA LEU A 6 6.09 70.44 8.06
C LEU A 6 6.30 70.20 6.55
N ALA A 7 7.08 71.05 5.88
CA ALA A 7 7.40 70.89 4.47
C ALA A 7 8.14 69.56 4.17
N GLU A 8 9.13 69.20 5.00
CA GLU A 8 9.84 67.92 4.88
C GLU A 8 8.90 66.71 5.06
N THR A 9 7.94 66.81 5.98
CA THR A 9 6.93 65.76 6.20
C THR A 9 6.00 65.64 4.99
N ILE A 10 5.55 66.76 4.41
CA ILE A 10 4.71 66.79 3.21
C ILE A 10 5.45 66.15 2.03
N LEU A 11 6.72 66.47 1.82
CA LEU A 11 7.52 65.88 0.74
C LEU A 11 7.67 64.36 0.92
N LYS A 12 7.88 63.89 2.15
CA LYS A 12 7.98 62.46 2.44
C LYS A 12 6.66 61.73 2.19
N LEU A 13 5.53 62.31 2.61
CA LEU A 13 4.19 61.76 2.34
C LEU A 13 3.87 61.74 0.83
N GLN A 14 4.25 62.78 0.09
CA GLN A 14 4.08 62.81 -1.37
C GLN A 14 4.90 61.73 -2.08
N SER A 15 6.14 61.51 -1.65
CA SER A 15 6.99 60.44 -2.16
C SER A 15 6.38 59.07 -1.89
N GLN A 16 5.92 58.83 -0.66
CA GLN A 16 5.25 57.58 -0.28
C GLN A 16 3.96 57.35 -1.07
N ASN A 17 3.12 58.38 -1.23
CA ASN A 17 1.88 58.28 -2.02
C ASN A 17 2.15 57.98 -3.49
N THR A 18 3.21 58.55 -4.07
CA THR A 18 3.64 58.23 -5.44
C THR A 18 4.06 56.78 -5.56
N MET A 19 4.84 56.27 -4.60
CA MET A 19 5.27 54.87 -4.59
C MET A 19 4.09 53.91 -4.44
N LEU A 20 3.17 54.18 -3.50
CA LEU A 20 1.95 53.39 -3.31
C LEU A 20 1.09 53.38 -4.56
N LYS A 21 0.94 54.52 -5.24
CA LYS A 21 0.20 54.63 -6.50
C LYS A 21 0.82 53.75 -7.59
N ASN A 22 2.14 53.74 -7.71
CA ASN A 22 2.84 52.90 -8.67
C ASN A 22 2.67 51.41 -8.36
N GLN A 23 2.79 51.01 -7.09
CA GLN A 23 2.56 49.63 -6.65
C GLN A 23 1.13 49.18 -6.95
N ASN A 24 0.12 50.02 -6.67
CA ASN A 24 -1.27 49.71 -6.99
C ASN A 24 -1.51 49.57 -8.50
N CYS A 25 -0.83 50.36 -9.33
CA CYS A 25 -0.91 50.22 -10.79
C CYS A 25 -0.36 48.86 -11.26
N ILE A 26 0.79 48.45 -10.74
CA ILE A 26 1.39 47.14 -11.06
C ILE A 26 0.50 45.99 -10.58
N LEU A 27 -0.02 46.08 -9.36
CA LEU A 27 -0.93 45.07 -8.80
C LEU A 27 -2.21 44.93 -9.65
N ASN A 28 -2.82 46.05 -10.07
CA ASN A 28 -3.99 46.02 -10.93
C ASN A 28 -3.68 45.39 -12.30
N ALA A 29 -2.54 45.71 -12.90
CA ALA A 29 -2.14 45.08 -14.18
C ALA A 29 -1.97 43.56 -14.05
N ASN A 30 -1.33 43.11 -12.96
CA ASN A 30 -1.17 41.69 -12.67
C ASN A 30 -2.52 41.00 -12.42
N LEU A 31 -3.44 41.66 -11.72
CA LEU A 31 -4.78 41.15 -11.48
C LEU A 31 -5.55 40.98 -12.78
N SER A 32 -5.52 41.99 -13.67
CA SER A 32 -6.14 41.90 -14.99
C SER A 32 -5.60 40.72 -15.81
N ASN A 33 -4.26 40.54 -15.84
CA ASN A 33 -3.64 39.41 -16.54
C ASN A 33 -4.07 38.06 -15.96
N LEU A 34 -4.16 37.96 -14.64
CA LEU A 34 -4.61 36.73 -13.98
C LEU A 34 -6.08 36.44 -14.30
N THR A 35 -6.94 37.46 -14.28
CA THR A 35 -8.35 37.34 -14.67
C THR A 35 -8.48 36.82 -16.10
N GLU A 36 -7.76 37.39 -17.07
CA GLU A 36 -7.77 36.92 -18.46
C GLU A 36 -7.35 35.44 -18.59
N LYS A 37 -6.34 35.02 -17.83
CA LYS A 37 -5.90 33.61 -17.82
C LYS A 37 -6.95 32.68 -17.22
N VAL A 38 -7.63 33.10 -16.17
CA VAL A 38 -8.72 32.33 -15.54
C VAL A 38 -9.88 32.21 -16.51
N ASP A 39 -10.30 33.30 -17.15
CA ASP A 39 -11.38 33.28 -18.15
C ASP A 39 -11.03 32.34 -19.32
N GLY A 40 -9.79 32.40 -19.80
CA GLY A 40 -9.32 31.48 -20.85
C GLY A 40 -9.33 30.01 -20.40
N LEU A 41 -8.94 29.71 -19.16
CA LEU A 41 -9.03 28.35 -18.62
C LEU A 41 -10.47 27.88 -18.47
N GLU A 42 -11.38 28.75 -18.01
CA GLU A 42 -12.81 28.43 -17.92
C GLU A 42 -13.42 28.15 -19.30
N GLU A 43 -13.05 28.92 -20.32
CA GLU A 43 -13.49 28.68 -21.69
C GLU A 43 -12.96 27.34 -22.24
N ASN A 44 -11.68 27.05 -22.01
CA ASN A 44 -11.09 25.75 -22.39
C ASN A 44 -11.78 24.57 -21.69
N LEU A 45 -12.10 24.71 -20.41
CA LEU A 45 -12.87 23.70 -19.66
C LEU A 45 -14.29 23.55 -20.21
N LYS A 46 -14.97 24.65 -20.53
CA LYS A 46 -16.28 24.61 -21.17
C LYS A 46 -16.22 23.90 -22.52
N LEU A 47 -15.24 24.18 -23.37
CA LEU A 47 -15.03 23.50 -24.64
C LEU A 47 -14.77 22.00 -24.46
N LEU A 48 -13.89 21.61 -23.52
CA LEU A 48 -13.63 20.20 -23.18
C LEU A 48 -14.87 19.49 -22.61
N SER A 49 -15.70 20.19 -21.84
CA SER A 49 -16.95 19.63 -21.29
C SER A 49 -18.09 19.58 -22.32
N SER A 50 -18.04 20.44 -23.34
CA SER A 50 -19.00 20.54 -24.44
C SER A 50 -18.62 19.69 -25.64
N GLN A 51 -17.38 19.16 -25.69
CA GLN A 51 -17.11 18.00 -26.50
C GLN A 51 -18.13 16.93 -26.08
N PRO A 52 -18.90 16.39 -27.03
CA PRO A 52 -19.85 15.35 -26.68
C PRO A 52 -19.11 14.30 -25.88
N LYS A 53 -19.68 13.90 -24.74
CA LYS A 53 -19.48 12.54 -24.25
C LYS A 53 -20.07 11.63 -25.32
N GLU A 54 -19.41 11.53 -26.47
CA GLU A 54 -19.37 10.26 -27.15
C GLU A 54 -18.71 9.33 -26.12
N SER A 55 -19.54 8.76 -25.25
CA SER A 55 -19.48 7.31 -25.10
C SER A 55 -19.23 6.83 -26.52
N PRO A 56 -18.08 6.21 -26.83
CA PRO A 56 -17.94 5.59 -28.12
C PRO A 56 -19.13 4.64 -28.18
N LYS A 57 -20.15 4.99 -28.97
CA LYS A 57 -20.99 3.97 -29.56
C LYS A 57 -19.93 3.17 -30.30
N PRO A 58 -19.60 1.96 -29.82
CA PRO A 58 -18.41 1.29 -30.28
C PRO A 58 -18.51 1.29 -31.80
N PRO A 59 -17.49 1.77 -32.53
CA PRO A 59 -17.44 1.43 -33.93
C PRO A 59 -17.57 -0.08 -33.96
N THR A 60 -18.42 -0.58 -34.85
CA THR A 60 -18.74 -2.00 -35.02
C THR A 60 -17.53 -2.80 -35.53
N THR A 61 -16.32 -2.42 -35.12
CA THR A 61 -15.01 -2.98 -35.39
C THR A 61 -14.25 -3.03 -34.06
N LEU A 62 -14.03 -4.26 -33.62
CA LEU A 62 -13.48 -4.70 -32.34
C LEU A 62 -12.06 -4.16 -32.06
N ILE A 63 -11.90 -2.95 -31.52
CA ILE A 63 -10.61 -2.54 -30.95
C ILE A 63 -10.63 -2.83 -29.45
N LYS A 64 -10.20 -4.03 -29.07
CA LYS A 64 -9.91 -4.40 -27.68
C LYS A 64 -8.70 -3.63 -27.21
N THR A 65 -8.90 -2.53 -26.48
CA THR A 65 -7.79 -1.86 -25.79
C THR A 65 -7.23 -2.77 -24.70
N PHE A 66 -5.94 -2.62 -24.36
CA PHE A 66 -5.33 -3.38 -23.27
C PHE A 66 -6.12 -3.21 -21.97
N ALA A 67 -6.57 -1.99 -21.66
CA ALA A 67 -7.40 -1.71 -20.50
C ALA A 67 -8.73 -2.50 -20.52
N SER A 68 -9.40 -2.58 -21.68
CA SER A 68 -10.64 -3.36 -21.83
C SER A 68 -10.39 -4.86 -21.69
N ALA A 69 -9.30 -5.38 -22.29
CA ALA A 69 -8.91 -6.77 -22.14
C ALA A 69 -8.64 -7.12 -20.66
N VAL A 70 -7.83 -6.31 -19.97
CA VAL A 70 -7.52 -6.50 -18.55
C VAL A 70 -8.77 -6.42 -17.68
N ALA A 71 -9.63 -5.42 -17.90
CA ALA A 71 -10.89 -5.29 -17.16
C ALA A 71 -11.80 -6.51 -17.35
N SER A 72 -11.90 -7.02 -18.59
CA SER A 72 -12.69 -8.22 -18.89
C SER A 72 -12.11 -9.47 -18.25
N THR A 73 -10.78 -9.61 -18.21
CA THR A 73 -10.10 -10.73 -17.56
C THR A 73 -10.27 -10.69 -16.05
N ILE A 74 -10.14 -9.52 -15.40
CA ILE A 74 -10.33 -9.39 -13.95
C ILE A 74 -11.80 -9.66 -13.57
N SER A 75 -12.75 -9.19 -14.40
CA SER A 75 -14.18 -9.36 -14.15
C SER A 75 -14.69 -10.77 -14.46
N ALA A 76 -13.93 -11.59 -15.21
CA ALA A 76 -14.32 -12.95 -15.53
C ALA A 76 -14.51 -13.80 -14.25
N PRO A 77 -15.60 -14.58 -14.12
CA PRO A 77 -15.88 -15.39 -12.93
C PRO A 77 -14.72 -16.30 -12.54
N GLU A 78 -14.05 -16.91 -13.51
CA GLU A 78 -12.91 -17.81 -13.28
C GLU A 78 -11.72 -17.09 -12.64
N SER A 79 -11.44 -15.87 -13.09
CA SER A 79 -10.38 -15.03 -12.51
C SER A 79 -10.74 -14.60 -11.10
N GLN A 80 -11.98 -14.17 -10.86
CA GLN A 80 -12.44 -13.79 -9.51
C GLN A 80 -12.32 -14.97 -8.53
N ILE A 81 -12.75 -16.17 -8.93
CA ILE A 81 -12.60 -17.39 -8.12
C ILE A 81 -11.12 -17.68 -7.86
N THR A 82 -10.26 -17.49 -8.86
CA THR A 82 -8.81 -17.70 -8.72
C THR A 82 -8.19 -16.72 -7.72
N PHE A 83 -8.55 -15.43 -7.79
CA PHE A 83 -8.10 -14.43 -6.82
C PHE A 83 -8.60 -14.73 -5.41
N MET A 84 -9.86 -15.14 -5.26
CA MET A 84 -10.41 -15.55 -3.96
C MET A 84 -9.68 -16.77 -3.39
N ARG A 85 -9.36 -17.77 -4.21
CA ARG A 85 -8.56 -18.93 -3.78
C ARG A 85 -7.14 -18.53 -3.41
N ALA A 86 -6.50 -17.69 -4.20
CA ALA A 86 -5.15 -17.20 -3.92
C ALA A 86 -5.11 -16.42 -2.58
N ALA A 87 -6.09 -15.53 -2.35
CA ALA A 87 -6.23 -14.80 -1.10
C ALA A 87 -6.50 -15.75 0.09
N SER A 88 -7.39 -16.73 -0.09
CA SER A 88 -7.68 -17.75 0.92
C SER A 88 -6.44 -18.57 1.27
N LEU A 89 -5.65 -19.00 0.27
CA LEU A 89 -4.40 -19.74 0.47
C LEU A 89 -3.31 -18.89 1.12
N ALA A 90 -3.20 -17.60 0.77
CA ALA A 90 -2.27 -16.67 1.39
C ALA A 90 -2.62 -16.40 2.86
N ASN A 91 -3.91 -16.36 3.19
CA ASN A 91 -4.41 -16.14 4.55
C ASN A 91 -4.57 -17.45 5.35
N SER A 92 -4.50 -18.61 4.70
CA SER A 92 -4.46 -19.90 5.38
C SER A 92 -3.08 -20.11 5.98
N GLU A 93 -3.05 -20.27 7.30
CA GLU A 93 -1.86 -20.63 8.05
C GLU A 93 -1.43 -22.04 7.60
N ASP A 94 -0.43 -22.13 6.72
CA ASP A 94 0.06 -23.44 6.26
C ASP A 94 0.68 -24.18 7.45
N ALA A 95 -0.05 -25.15 8.00
CA ALA A 95 0.39 -26.00 9.10
C ALA A 95 1.72 -26.72 8.81
N ARG A 96 2.16 -26.81 7.55
CA ARG A 96 3.48 -27.36 7.18
C ARG A 96 4.63 -26.41 7.53
N LYS A 97 4.39 -25.11 7.69
CA LYS A 97 5.40 -24.11 8.10
C LYS A 97 5.80 -24.21 9.58
N SER A 98 5.10 -25.04 10.36
CA SER A 98 5.30 -25.20 11.80
C SER A 98 5.70 -26.64 12.15
N ASN A 99 6.26 -27.40 11.20
CA ASN A 99 6.77 -28.75 11.45
C ASN A 99 8.29 -28.79 11.37
N VAL A 100 8.93 -29.50 12.31
CA VAL A 100 10.37 -29.75 12.31
C VAL A 100 10.61 -31.26 12.22
N ILE A 101 11.46 -31.68 11.28
CA ILE A 101 11.86 -33.07 11.11
C ILE A 101 13.25 -33.25 11.71
N ILE A 102 13.36 -34.14 12.69
CA ILE A 102 14.62 -34.51 13.33
C ILE A 102 14.96 -35.93 12.92
N LYS A 103 16.14 -36.09 12.32
CA LYS A 103 16.70 -37.39 11.92
C LYS A 103 17.84 -37.76 12.86
N ASN A 104 18.11 -39.06 12.96
CA ASN A 104 19.26 -39.58 13.70
C ASN A 104 19.26 -39.22 15.19
N ILE A 105 18.08 -39.23 15.81
CA ILE A 105 17.94 -38.93 17.23
C ILE A 105 18.07 -40.20 18.06
N ASP A 106 18.88 -40.12 19.11
CA ASP A 106 19.01 -41.18 20.11
C ASP A 106 17.93 -40.99 21.19
N LEU A 107 16.71 -41.39 20.84
CA LEU A 107 15.54 -41.35 21.72
C LEU A 107 14.98 -42.76 21.87
N SER A 108 14.75 -43.18 23.11
CA SER A 108 13.99 -44.39 23.39
C SER A 108 12.51 -44.18 23.07
N GLU A 109 11.77 -45.27 22.83
CA GLU A 109 10.35 -45.19 22.48
C GLU A 109 9.52 -44.58 23.62
N GLU A 110 9.90 -44.85 24.86
CA GLU A 110 9.21 -44.35 26.06
C GLU A 110 9.35 -42.82 26.20
N ALA A 111 10.50 -42.26 25.79
CA ALA A 111 10.75 -40.82 25.88
C ALA A 111 9.93 -40.02 24.85
N ILE A 112 9.56 -40.66 23.73
CA ILE A 112 8.69 -40.09 22.70
C ILE A 112 7.23 -40.14 23.15
N GLU A 113 6.79 -41.26 23.74
CA GLU A 113 5.39 -41.45 24.17
C GLU A 113 5.03 -40.63 25.42
N LYS A 114 5.97 -40.43 26.35
CA LYS A 114 5.72 -39.72 27.62
C LYS A 114 5.69 -38.19 27.50
N ALA A 115 5.76 -37.62 26.30
CA ALA A 115 5.79 -36.17 26.04
C ALA A 115 6.93 -35.40 26.75
N GLU A 116 7.90 -36.09 27.37
CA GLU A 116 9.07 -35.49 28.01
C GLU A 116 9.93 -34.75 26.97
N PHE A 117 10.16 -35.40 25.82
CA PHE A 117 10.88 -34.80 24.70
C PHE A 117 10.21 -33.51 24.19
N ALA A 118 8.87 -33.54 24.06
CA ALA A 118 8.09 -32.40 23.61
C ALA A 118 8.21 -31.22 24.58
N SER A 119 8.06 -31.49 25.87
CA SER A 119 8.07 -30.49 26.94
C SER A 119 9.45 -29.86 27.11
N LYS A 120 10.52 -30.67 27.03
CA LYS A 120 11.90 -30.18 27.07
C LYS A 120 12.22 -29.28 25.88
N THR A 121 11.87 -29.72 24.67
CA THR A 121 12.08 -28.92 23.45
C THR A 121 11.31 -27.59 23.50
N ALA A 122 10.07 -27.61 23.98
CA ALA A 122 9.27 -26.40 24.15
C ALA A 122 9.94 -25.39 25.10
N LYS A 123 10.42 -25.88 26.25
CA LYS A 123 11.10 -25.07 27.26
C LYS A 123 12.43 -24.52 26.74
N ASP A 124 13.26 -25.35 26.14
CA ASP A 124 14.61 -24.98 25.68
C ASP A 124 14.55 -24.00 24.48
N CYS A 125 13.51 -24.11 23.65
CA CYS A 125 13.35 -23.27 22.47
C CYS A 125 12.37 -22.09 22.65
N GLY A 126 11.70 -21.96 23.80
CA GLY A 126 10.71 -20.89 24.05
C GLY A 126 9.36 -21.06 23.33
N THR A 127 9.11 -22.24 22.75
CA THR A 127 7.97 -22.50 21.86
C THR A 127 6.77 -23.09 22.61
N SER A 128 5.61 -23.12 21.94
CA SER A 128 4.47 -23.92 22.41
C SER A 128 4.79 -25.43 22.37
N THR A 129 4.21 -26.23 23.27
CA THR A 129 4.46 -27.68 23.31
C THR A 129 4.06 -28.36 21.99
N PRO A 130 5.01 -28.96 21.25
CA PRO A 130 4.71 -29.60 19.97
C PRO A 130 4.04 -30.96 20.16
N SER A 131 3.25 -31.37 19.16
CA SER A 131 2.84 -32.77 19.01
C SER A 131 3.96 -33.56 18.35
N VAL A 132 4.31 -34.72 18.92
CA VAL A 132 5.42 -35.56 18.46
C VAL A 132 4.87 -36.74 17.68
N PHE A 133 5.35 -36.95 16.45
CA PHE A 133 4.97 -38.08 15.61
C PHE A 133 6.22 -38.82 15.14
N ARG A 134 6.24 -40.14 15.29
CA ARG A 134 7.26 -40.99 14.68
C ARG A 134 6.91 -41.21 13.21
N ILE A 135 7.87 -41.01 12.33
CA ILE A 135 7.73 -41.38 10.91
C ILE A 135 8.24 -42.82 10.77
N PRO A 136 7.40 -43.77 10.34
CA PRO A 136 7.84 -45.15 10.08
C PRO A 136 8.98 -45.14 9.07
N HIS A 137 10.10 -45.79 9.43
CA HIS A 137 11.24 -45.92 8.54
C HIS A 137 11.46 -47.41 8.22
N PRO A 138 11.54 -47.80 6.93
CA PRO A 138 11.63 -49.21 6.54
C PRO A 138 12.99 -49.86 6.85
N ALA A 139 14.04 -49.07 7.13
CA ALA A 139 15.35 -49.59 7.53
C ALA A 139 15.53 -49.60 9.06
N LYS A 140 16.31 -50.56 9.59
CA LYS A 140 16.77 -50.61 10.99
C LYS A 140 17.75 -49.46 11.30
N GLY A 141 17.25 -48.24 11.28
CA GLY A 141 18.00 -47.03 11.59
C GLY A 141 17.35 -46.24 12.73
N PRO A 142 18.05 -45.25 13.28
CA PRO A 142 17.51 -44.40 14.34
C PRO A 142 16.18 -43.74 13.94
N PRO A 143 15.28 -43.49 14.90
CA PRO A 143 13.94 -42.99 14.61
C PRO A 143 13.98 -41.62 13.93
N ILE A 144 12.98 -41.38 13.07
CA ILE A 144 12.70 -40.05 12.50
C ILE A 144 11.48 -39.50 13.23
N VAL A 145 11.63 -38.29 13.78
CA VAL A 145 10.60 -37.63 14.58
C VAL A 145 10.15 -36.35 13.89
N ARG A 146 8.84 -36.16 13.78
CA ARG A 146 8.19 -34.91 13.36
C ARG A 146 7.60 -34.22 14.58
N LEU A 147 8.08 -33.01 14.85
CA LEU A 147 7.46 -32.09 15.79
C LEU A 147 6.48 -31.20 15.04
N ALA A 148 5.24 -31.10 15.51
CA ALA A 148 4.20 -30.25 14.94
C ALA A 148 3.77 -29.18 15.95
N PHE A 149 4.05 -27.92 15.63
CA PHE A 149 3.73 -26.77 16.47
C PHE A 149 2.40 -26.15 16.02
N LYS A 150 1.52 -25.80 16.98
CA LYS A 150 0.18 -25.28 16.69
C LYS A 150 0.15 -23.80 16.30
N SER A 151 1.17 -23.03 16.67
CA SER A 151 1.24 -21.59 16.41
C SER A 151 2.66 -21.16 16.07
N LYS A 152 2.79 -20.16 15.20
CA LYS A 152 4.03 -19.36 15.14
C LYS A 152 4.22 -18.66 16.48
N GLU A 153 5.43 -18.66 17.02
CA GLU A 153 5.75 -17.91 18.23
C GLU A 153 5.36 -16.44 18.06
N ARG A 154 4.77 -15.85 19.11
CA ARG A 154 4.83 -14.40 19.27
C ARG A 154 6.24 -14.10 19.75
N VAL A 155 6.99 -13.41 18.90
CA VAL A 155 8.24 -12.76 19.29
C VAL A 155 7.92 -11.89 20.50
N PHE A 156 8.50 -12.22 21.65
CA PHE A 156 8.54 -11.34 22.81
C PHE A 156 9.62 -10.28 22.58
#